data_AF-A0A965G2Q9-F1
#
_entry.id   AF-A0A965G2Q9-F1
#
_cell.length_a   1.000
_cell.length_b   1.000
_cell.length_c   1.000
_cell.angle_alpha   90.00
_cell.angle_beta   90.00
_cell.angle_gamma   90.00
#
_symmetry.space_group_name_H-M   'P 1'
#
loop_
_entity.id
_entity.type
_entity.pdbx_description
1 polymer ?
#
loop_
_entity_poly.entity_id
_entity_poly.type
_entity_poly.pdbx_seq_one_letter_code
_entity_poly.pdbx_strand_id
1 'polypeptide(L)'
;MSPDLRRQIWKEMQVTGDRLRGVLPEDSRHPQGRNPHAHVAGCVKERFGCSYRDLPDERAEEVRTYLRELEEAERKNASAAPENRV
;
A
#
# COMPACT_ATOMS: atom_id res chain seq x y z
N MET A 1 -12.65 10.70 -9.62
CA MET A 1 -11.37 11.11 -10.23
C MET A 1 -11.49 11.00 -11.74
N SER A 2 -10.84 11.89 -12.47
CA SER A 2 -10.66 11.82 -13.91
C SER A 2 -9.92 10.53 -14.31
N PRO A 3 -10.23 9.94 -15.49
CA PRO A 3 -9.62 8.68 -15.94
C PRO A 3 -8.08 8.71 -15.98
N ASP A 4 -7.48 9.84 -16.37
CA ASP A 4 -6.03 10.02 -16.39
C ASP A 4 -5.41 9.93 -14.99
N LEU A 5 -6.01 10.60 -14.02
CA LEU A 5 -5.52 10.61 -12.64
C LEU A 5 -5.68 9.24 -11.99
N ARG A 6 -6.80 8.54 -12.26
CA ARG A 6 -6.99 7.14 -11.84
C ARG A 6 -5.88 6.23 -12.37
N ARG A 7 -5.43 6.41 -13.62
CA ARG A 7 -4.32 5.63 -14.20
C ARG A 7 -2.99 5.97 -13.54
N GLN A 8 -2.74 7.24 -13.22
CA GLN A 8 -1.52 7.67 -12.52
C GLN A 8 -1.46 7.08 -11.12
N ILE A 9 -2.51 7.28 -10.31
CA ILE A 9 -2.61 6.74 -8.94
C ILE A 9 -2.49 5.21 -8.96
N TRP A 10 -3.14 4.53 -9.90
CA TRP A 10 -3.03 3.08 -10.01
C TRP A 10 -1.57 2.63 -10.25
N LYS A 11 -0.84 3.30 -11.16
CA LYS A 11 0.58 3.01 -11.38
C LYS A 11 1.41 3.29 -10.13
N GLU A 12 1.13 4.37 -9.41
CA GLU A 12 1.82 4.70 -8.16
C GLU A 12 1.56 3.62 -7.08
N MET A 13 0.32 3.16 -6.92
CA MET A 13 -0.02 2.05 -6.03
C MET A 13 0.74 0.77 -6.38
N GLN A 14 0.84 0.43 -7.67
CA GLN A 14 1.61 -0.72 -8.13
C GLN A 14 3.09 -0.58 -7.80
N VAL A 15 3.68 0.59 -8.06
CA VAL A 15 5.09 0.89 -7.73
C VAL A 15 5.34 0.78 -6.22
N THR A 16 4.45 1.32 -5.39
CA THR A 16 4.53 1.18 -3.94
C THR A 16 4.44 -0.29 -3.53
N GLY A 17 3.51 -1.05 -4.10
CA GLY A 17 3.40 -2.49 -3.87
C GLY A 17 4.68 -3.24 -4.25
N ASP A 18 5.27 -2.94 -5.41
CA ASP A 18 6.53 -3.55 -5.84
C ASP A 18 7.69 -3.23 -4.90
N ARG A 19 7.74 -2.02 -4.34
CA ARG A 19 8.73 -1.61 -3.33
C ARG A 19 8.54 -2.29 -1.97
N LEU A 20 7.31 -2.65 -1.64
CA LEU A 20 6.95 -3.38 -0.42
C LEU A 20 7.10 -4.89 -0.55
N ARG A 21 7.41 -5.40 -1.74
CA ARG A 21 7.70 -6.81 -1.96
C ARG A 21 8.91 -7.23 -1.14
N GLY A 22 8.72 -8.18 -0.22
CA GLY A 22 9.76 -8.64 0.71
C GLY A 22 9.98 -7.73 1.92
N VAL A 23 9.22 -6.64 2.05
CA VAL A 23 9.18 -5.81 3.26
C VAL A 23 8.07 -6.30 4.18
N LEU A 24 6.91 -6.64 3.61
CA LEU A 24 5.77 -7.12 4.39
C LEU A 24 6.09 -8.45 5.07
N PRO A 25 5.75 -8.62 6.36
CA PRO A 25 6.03 -9.85 7.09
C PRO A 25 5.32 -11.04 6.44
N GLU A 26 6.04 -12.14 6.30
CA GLU A 26 5.48 -13.40 5.82
C GLU A 26 4.51 -13.94 6.87
N ASP A 27 3.26 -14.17 6.48
CA ASP A 27 2.28 -14.82 7.34
C ASP A 27 2.32 -16.32 7.06
N SER A 28 2.50 -17.13 8.10
CA SER A 28 2.52 -18.60 8.02
C SER A 28 1.22 -19.19 7.42
N ARG A 29 0.14 -18.41 7.36
CA ARG A 29 -1.16 -18.78 6.77
C ARG A 29 -1.23 -18.55 5.26
N HIS A 30 -0.24 -17.90 4.66
CA HIS A 30 -0.16 -17.65 3.23
C HIS A 30 1.08 -18.33 2.63
N PRO A 31 0.98 -19.60 2.17
CA PRO A 31 2.12 -20.37 1.66
C PRO A 31 2.77 -19.78 0.40
N GLN A 32 2.20 -18.72 -0.19
CA GLN A 32 2.74 -17.98 -1.35
C GLN A 32 3.12 -16.52 -1.01
N GLY A 33 3.08 -16.13 0.28
CA GLY A 33 3.35 -14.76 0.76
C GLY A 33 2.15 -13.81 0.66
N ARG A 34 2.30 -12.60 1.23
CA ARG A 34 1.30 -11.52 1.09
C ARG A 34 1.46 -10.84 -0.27
N ASN A 35 0.36 -10.67 -1.01
CA ASN A 35 0.36 -9.87 -2.23
C ASN A 35 0.45 -8.37 -1.88
N PRO A 36 1.56 -7.69 -2.17
CA PRO A 36 1.75 -6.29 -1.76
C PRO A 36 0.78 -5.33 -2.45
N HIS A 37 0.35 -5.63 -3.67
CA HIS A 37 -0.57 -4.78 -4.43
C HIS A 37 -1.98 -4.83 -3.82
N ALA A 38 -2.42 -6.02 -3.41
CA ALA A 38 -3.70 -6.20 -2.73
C ALA A 38 -3.68 -5.55 -1.34
N HIS A 39 -2.56 -5.65 -0.61
CA HIS A 39 -2.35 -4.96 0.67
C HIS A 39 -2.51 -3.46 0.52
N VAL A 40 -1.75 -2.83 -0.39
CA VAL A 40 -1.82 -1.38 -0.64
C VAL A 40 -3.24 -0.95 -1.03
N ALA A 41 -3.92 -1.71 -1.90
CA ALA A 41 -5.30 -1.40 -2.28
C ALA A 41 -6.29 -1.50 -1.11
N GLY A 42 -6.10 -2.49 -0.24
CA GLY A 42 -6.86 -2.65 1.01
C GLY A 42 -6.67 -1.45 1.93
N CYS A 43 -5.42 -1.09 2.21
CA CYS A 43 -5.07 0.04 3.07
C CYS A 43 -5.64 1.36 2.56
N VAL A 44 -5.55 1.63 1.24
CA VAL A 44 -6.19 2.82 0.64
C VAL A 44 -7.70 2.79 0.85
N LYS A 45 -8.36 1.65 0.62
CA LYS A 45 -9.81 1.55 0.83
C LYS A 45 -10.21 1.78 2.28
N GLU A 46 -9.47 1.24 3.24
CA GLU A 46 -9.71 1.42 4.67
C GLU A 46 -9.46 2.87 5.11
N ARG A 47 -8.38 3.49 4.63
CA ARG A 47 -8.02 4.87 4.97
C ARG A 47 -9.04 5.89 4.47
N PHE A 48 -9.52 5.71 3.24
CA PHE A 48 -10.39 6.67 2.56
C PHE A 48 -11.88 6.32 2.65
N GLY A 49 -12.22 5.11 3.14
CA GLY A 49 -13.58 4.59 3.24
C GLY A 49 -14.19 4.14 1.90
N CYS A 50 -13.49 4.36 0.79
CA CYS A 50 -13.93 4.01 -0.56
C CYS A 50 -12.73 3.69 -1.46
N SER A 51 -13.00 3.22 -2.69
CA SER A 51 -11.91 2.98 -3.64
C SER A 51 -11.31 4.32 -4.10
N TYR A 52 -10.01 4.31 -4.42
CA TYR A 52 -9.35 5.47 -5.07
C TYR A 52 -10.06 5.94 -6.33
N ARG A 53 -10.80 5.04 -7.01
CA ARG A 53 -11.59 5.37 -8.19
C ARG A 53 -12.75 6.32 -7.85
N ASP A 54 -13.31 6.23 -6.65
CA ASP A 54 -14.49 6.98 -6.23
C ASP A 54 -14.14 8.35 -5.61
N LEU A 55 -12.86 8.59 -5.29
CA LEU A 55 -12.38 9.85 -4.75
C LEU A 55 -12.42 10.99 -5.80
N PRO A 56 -12.62 12.26 -5.40
CA PRO A 56 -12.48 13.40 -6.30
C PRO A 56 -11.01 13.68 -6.65
N ASP A 57 -10.76 14.44 -7.72
CA ASP A 57 -9.40 14.75 -8.19
C ASP A 57 -8.57 15.54 -7.18
N GLU A 58 -9.23 16.38 -6.39
CA GLU A 58 -8.61 17.19 -5.33
C GLU A 58 -7.92 16.33 -4.26
N ARG A 59 -8.39 15.09 -4.05
CA ARG A 59 -7.81 14.16 -3.08
C ARG A 59 -6.68 13.31 -3.65
N ALA A 60 -6.27 13.53 -4.90
CA ALA A 60 -5.17 12.76 -5.50
C ALA A 60 -3.86 12.93 -4.75
N GLU A 61 -3.49 14.16 -4.41
CA GLU A 61 -2.27 14.44 -3.64
C GLU A 61 -2.33 13.80 -2.24
N GLU A 62 -3.53 13.72 -1.63
CA GLU A 62 -3.72 13.04 -0.36
C GLU A 62 -3.48 11.53 -0.49
N VAL A 63 -3.98 10.90 -1.56
CA VAL A 63 -3.70 9.49 -1.85
C VAL A 63 -2.20 9.26 -2.07
N ARG A 64 -1.53 10.13 -2.83
CA ARG A 64 -0.08 10.05 -3.07
C ARG A 64 0.73 10.15 -1.79
N THR A 65 0.36 11.11 -0.94
CA THR A 65 0.98 11.29 0.38
C THR A 65 0.80 10.04 1.22
N TYR A 66 -0.42 9.53 1.28
CA TYR A 66 -0.72 8.30 2.03
C TYR A 66 0.07 7.08 1.52
N LEU A 67 0.26 6.93 0.21
CA LEU A 67 1.08 5.83 -0.33
C LEU A 67 2.54 5.89 0.14
N ARG A 68 3.11 7.11 0.27
CA ARG A 68 4.46 7.30 0.81
C ARG A 68 4.53 6.99 2.29
N GLU A 69 3.55 7.48 3.06
CA GLU A 69 3.44 7.19 4.50
C GLU A 69 3.28 5.69 4.75
N LEU A 70 2.44 5.02 3.95
CA LEU A 70 2.24 3.57 4.01
C LEU A 70 3.55 2.83 3.72
N GLU A 71 4.27 3.22 2.65
CA GLU A 71 5.57 2.61 2.33
C GLU A 71 6.54 2.71 3.52
N GLU A 72 6.67 3.89 4.10
CA GLU A 72 7.57 4.14 5.22
C GLU A 72 7.14 3.39 6.49
N ALA A 73 5.84 3.37 6.79
CA ALA A 73 5.29 2.67 7.95
C ALA A 73 5.53 1.16 7.86
N GLU A 74 5.29 0.54 6.71
CA GLU A 74 5.52 -0.89 6.51
C GLU A 74 7.02 -1.23 6.60
N ARG A 75 7.91 -0.40 6.06
CA ARG A 75 9.36 -0.56 6.23
C ARG A 75 9.81 -0.43 7.68
N LYS A 76 9.25 0.52 8.43
CA LYS A 76 9.52 0.67 9.87
C LYS A 76 9.01 -0.54 10.65
N ASN A 77 7.82 -1.04 10.34
CA ASN A 77 7.27 -2.23 10.97
C ASN A 77 8.12 -3.48 10.68
N ALA A 78 8.61 -3.63 9.45
CA ALA A 78 9.52 -4.71 9.08
C ALA A 78 10.84 -4.64 9.86
N SER A 79 11.39 -3.43 10.03
CA SER A 79 12.64 -3.21 10.78
C SER A 79 12.47 -3.21 12.30
N ALA A 80 11.25 -3.05 12.80
CA ALA A 80 10.89 -3.07 14.23
C ALA A 80 10.42 -4.47 14.70
N ALA A 81 10.36 -5.46 13.81
CA ALA A 81 10.19 -6.85 14.23
C ALA A 81 11.40 -7.23 15.09
N PRO A 82 11.22 -7.53 16.40
CA PRO A 82 12.34 -7.93 17.23
C PRO A 82 12.94 -9.20 16.64
N GLU A 83 14.25 -9.18 16.45
CA GLU A 83 15.12 -10.35 16.37
C GLU A 83 14.83 -11.24 17.60
N ASN A 84 13.78 -12.04 17.52
CA ASN A 84 13.53 -13.07 18.51
C ASN A 84 12.66 -14.17 17.92
N ARG A 85 13.32 -15.08 17.20
CA ARG A 85 12.89 -16.45 17.07
C ARG A 85 14.13 -17.35 17.14
N VAL A 86 14.36 -17.81 18.38
CA VAL A 86 15.01 -19.06 18.84
C VAL A 86 16.43 -19.35 18.38
#